data_AF-A0A7C7LQQ0-F1
#
_entry.id   AF-A0A7C7LQQ0-F1
#
_cell.length_a   1.000
_cell.length_b   1.000
_cell.length_c   1.000
_cell.angle_alpha   90.00
_cell.angle_beta   90.00
_cell.angle_gamma   90.00
#
_symmetry.space_group_name_H-M   'P 1'
#
loop_
_entity.id
_entity.type
_entity.pdbx_description
1 polymer ?
#
loop_
_entity_poly.entity_id
_entity_poly.type
_entity_poly.pdbx_seq_one_letter_code
_entity_poly.pdbx_strand_id
1 'polypeptide(L)'
;YYEHAHAFCDVLVVGAGPAGIAAARAAAESGLNVVLVEQDSMLGGTQLSTPSGGSGLIPSIEELESIGVRVMTRTTAFGLYDYSVAGLVERVTDHLPNPPGYLPRHRFWTLRAKYTIVAAGAIERHIAFGNNDRPGVMTAAAVRTYLNRFAVLPGENIIIATNNDSVYEGAFELSSAGAQVTLLDARSTVSNEYKEQLAEHNIEVRCGMAPLQVQGAGQIAALEIASADGNGWRAASTESCDLVVVSGGWSPVVNLLSHRGVKPVWDSTQACFLAIECAEPISVAGSAAGVWNSDDCVASGQAAAGDAIQALRGQTNKIIRPPVGGWQQPIRALYEVKVPGRKLKSFVDPQHDVTTEDVRLAHREGFVSVEHLKRYTTLGMATDQGKMGNIIGIALMAEALGKEIPEVGTTTFRPPYTPVSIGALRGRSVGRHFRPLRRTPLHEWNLDHAGIMTEAGLWQRPWYFARDSETLTDAYVRETETTRRTVGLCDVTSLGKIAVQGPDATVFLNRVYSNAFAKLPIGKARYGIMLRDDGLVMDDGTTWRLSEAEYFMTTTTAHAAPVMAWLEELLQTRWSDLKVHV
;
A
#
# COMPACT_ATOMS: atom_id res chain seq x y z
N TYR A 1 20.97 5.30 1.20
CA TYR A 1 20.08 6.50 1.09
C TYR A 1 18.70 6.06 0.58
N TYR A 2 17.73 6.94 0.28
CA TYR A 2 16.44 6.54 -0.33
C TYR A 2 16.26 7.20 -1.70
N GLU A 3 15.49 6.60 -2.60
CA GLU A 3 15.21 7.20 -3.90
C GLU A 3 13.81 6.87 -4.42
N HIS A 4 13.36 7.66 -5.40
CA HIS A 4 12.13 7.43 -6.14
C HIS A 4 12.48 6.98 -7.56
N ALA A 5 11.62 6.15 -8.13
CA ALA A 5 11.69 5.75 -9.52
C ALA A 5 10.28 5.70 -10.14
N HIS A 6 10.22 5.79 -11.46
CA HIS A 6 8.98 5.79 -12.23
C HIS A 6 9.07 4.70 -13.30
N ALA A 7 7.97 3.99 -13.53
CA ALA A 7 7.91 2.92 -14.53
C ALA A 7 6.55 2.88 -15.22
N PHE A 8 6.54 2.30 -16.42
CA PHE A 8 5.33 2.03 -17.19
C PHE A 8 5.36 0.58 -17.66
N CYS A 9 4.20 -0.06 -17.70
CA CYS A 9 4.03 -1.37 -18.32
C CYS A 9 2.64 -1.52 -18.94
N ASP A 10 2.46 -2.56 -19.75
CA ASP A 10 1.14 -2.93 -20.22
C ASP A 10 0.38 -3.63 -19.09
N VAL A 11 1.02 -4.63 -18.45
CA VAL A 11 0.42 -5.42 -17.37
C VAL A 11 1.31 -5.39 -16.13
N LEU A 12 0.74 -4.99 -14.99
CA LEU A 12 1.33 -5.20 -13.66
C LEU A 12 0.70 -6.44 -13.04
N VAL A 13 1.52 -7.41 -12.64
CA VAL A 13 1.07 -8.58 -11.86
C VAL A 13 1.57 -8.43 -10.43
N VAL A 14 0.66 -8.48 -9.46
CA VAL A 14 0.97 -8.32 -8.04
C VAL A 14 0.87 -9.66 -7.31
N GLY A 15 2.00 -10.17 -6.85
CA GLY A 15 2.15 -11.48 -6.23
C GLY A 15 2.67 -12.52 -7.23
N ALA A 16 3.70 -13.28 -6.83
CA ALA A 16 4.33 -14.32 -7.64
C ALA A 16 4.05 -15.72 -7.09
N GLY A 17 2.83 -15.96 -6.60
CA GLY A 17 2.31 -17.32 -6.43
C GLY A 17 1.96 -17.99 -7.77
N PRO A 18 1.41 -19.21 -7.76
CA PRO A 18 1.10 -19.96 -8.99
C PRO A 18 0.22 -19.18 -9.98
N ALA A 19 -0.80 -18.48 -9.48
CA ALA A 19 -1.67 -17.64 -10.31
C ALA A 19 -0.92 -16.44 -10.93
N GLY A 20 -0.06 -15.78 -10.16
CA GLY A 20 0.67 -14.60 -10.63
C GLY A 20 1.75 -14.96 -11.66
N ILE A 21 2.48 -16.06 -11.42
CA ILE A 21 3.46 -16.58 -12.37
C ILE A 21 2.78 -16.96 -13.69
N ALA A 22 1.66 -17.70 -13.62
CA ALA A 22 0.90 -18.09 -14.79
C ALA A 22 0.35 -16.87 -15.56
N ALA A 23 -0.15 -15.86 -14.85
CA ALA A 23 -0.62 -14.62 -15.45
C ALA A 23 0.50 -13.84 -16.14
N ALA A 24 1.65 -13.68 -15.48
CA ALA A 24 2.79 -12.95 -16.01
C ALA A 24 3.33 -13.62 -17.29
N ARG A 25 3.47 -14.94 -17.26
CA ARG A 25 3.90 -15.75 -18.41
C ARG A 25 2.96 -15.60 -19.60
N ALA A 26 1.66 -15.84 -19.39
CA ALA A 26 0.67 -15.77 -20.47
C ALA A 26 0.58 -14.37 -21.08
N ALA A 27 0.64 -13.30 -20.26
CA ALA A 27 0.66 -11.94 -20.75
C ALA A 27 1.94 -11.62 -21.55
N ALA A 28 3.12 -12.05 -21.07
CA ALA A 28 4.39 -11.80 -21.75
C ALA A 28 4.52 -12.57 -23.07
N GLU A 29 4.08 -13.84 -23.11
CA GLU A 29 4.04 -14.66 -24.33
C GLU A 29 3.12 -14.07 -25.42
N SER A 30 2.11 -13.28 -25.02
CA SER A 30 1.29 -12.51 -25.95
C SER A 30 1.99 -11.26 -26.51
N GLY A 31 3.18 -10.93 -26.03
CA GLY A 31 3.98 -9.76 -26.43
C GLY A 31 3.58 -8.46 -25.72
N LEU A 32 3.06 -8.54 -24.50
CA LEU A 32 2.81 -7.38 -23.62
C LEU A 32 4.05 -7.11 -22.75
N ASN A 33 4.31 -5.85 -22.42
CA ASN A 33 5.32 -5.47 -21.44
C ASN A 33 4.79 -5.75 -20.02
N VAL A 34 5.38 -6.74 -19.33
CA VAL A 34 4.90 -7.21 -18.03
C VAL A 34 5.88 -6.86 -16.92
N VAL A 35 5.36 -6.35 -15.81
CA VAL A 35 6.09 -6.23 -14.54
C VAL A 35 5.44 -7.14 -13.51
N LEU A 36 6.21 -8.09 -12.96
CA LEU A 36 5.78 -8.99 -11.87
C LEU A 36 6.43 -8.53 -10.57
N VAL A 37 5.63 -8.18 -9.57
CA VAL A 37 6.13 -7.75 -8.25
C VAL A 37 5.83 -8.79 -7.19
N GLU A 38 6.84 -9.12 -6.39
CA GLU A 38 6.75 -10.08 -5.28
C GLU A 38 7.35 -9.45 -4.02
N GLN A 39 6.60 -9.50 -2.91
CA GLN A 39 7.07 -8.95 -1.64
C GLN A 39 8.20 -9.78 -1.02
N ASP A 40 8.22 -11.09 -1.30
CA ASP A 40 9.27 -12.01 -0.87
C ASP A 40 10.54 -11.88 -1.72
N SER A 41 11.63 -12.42 -1.19
CA SER A 41 12.90 -12.67 -1.86
C SER A 41 12.86 -13.68 -3.01
N MET A 42 11.89 -14.59 -3.00
CA MET A 42 11.78 -15.70 -3.96
C MET A 42 10.39 -15.71 -4.60
N LEU A 43 10.30 -16.23 -5.83
CA LEU A 43 9.03 -16.51 -6.49
C LEU A 43 8.41 -17.80 -5.91
N GLY A 44 7.12 -18.01 -6.15
CA GLY A 44 6.38 -19.23 -5.81
C GLY A 44 5.28 -19.03 -4.77
N GLY A 45 5.32 -17.95 -3.98
CA GLY A 45 4.32 -17.72 -2.93
C GLY A 45 4.21 -18.91 -1.98
N THR A 46 3.00 -19.47 -1.81
CA THR A 46 2.75 -20.64 -0.96
C THR A 46 3.36 -21.95 -1.50
N GLN A 47 3.76 -22.02 -2.79
CA GLN A 47 4.48 -23.19 -3.31
C GLN A 47 5.85 -23.36 -2.65
N LEU A 48 6.44 -22.29 -2.11
CA LEU A 48 7.66 -22.37 -1.31
C LEU A 48 7.46 -23.13 0.02
N SER A 49 6.20 -23.29 0.45
CA SER A 49 5.82 -23.98 1.67
C SER A 49 5.36 -25.42 1.42
N THR A 50 5.58 -25.98 0.22
CA THR A 50 5.36 -27.41 -0.07
C THR A 50 6.67 -28.19 0.01
N PRO A 51 6.65 -29.53 0.11
CA PRO A 51 7.85 -30.34 0.24
C PRO A 51 8.89 -30.04 -0.84
N SER A 52 10.17 -30.05 -0.47
CA SER A 52 11.29 -29.61 -1.32
C SER A 52 11.21 -28.15 -1.79
N GLY A 53 10.44 -27.31 -1.09
CA GLY A 53 10.29 -25.88 -1.39
C GLY A 53 9.68 -25.58 -2.75
N GLY A 54 8.85 -26.49 -3.27
CA GLY A 54 8.25 -26.36 -4.61
C GLY A 54 9.25 -26.55 -5.77
N SER A 55 10.40 -27.20 -5.52
CA SER A 55 11.41 -27.46 -6.55
C SER A 55 10.81 -28.10 -7.81
N GLY A 56 11.14 -27.56 -8.98
CA GLY A 56 10.65 -28.02 -10.29
C GLY A 56 9.29 -27.46 -10.72
N LEU A 57 8.55 -26.79 -9.82
CA LEU A 57 7.25 -26.16 -10.13
C LEU A 57 7.35 -24.64 -10.29
N ILE A 58 8.34 -24.02 -9.65
CA ILE A 58 8.56 -22.57 -9.66
C ILE A 58 9.63 -22.25 -10.72
N PRO A 59 9.32 -21.44 -11.75
CA PRO A 59 10.31 -21.02 -12.73
C PRO A 59 11.38 -20.13 -12.10
N SER A 60 12.58 -20.17 -12.68
CA SER A 60 13.64 -19.21 -12.33
C SER A 60 13.27 -17.78 -12.74
N ILE A 61 13.93 -16.79 -12.12
CA ILE A 61 13.75 -15.39 -12.50
C ILE A 61 14.22 -15.21 -13.95
N GLU A 62 15.34 -15.84 -14.31
CA GLU A 62 15.94 -15.82 -15.63
C GLU A 62 15.00 -16.38 -16.70
N GLU A 63 14.24 -17.44 -16.39
CA GLU A 63 13.21 -17.97 -17.29
C GLU A 63 12.13 -16.94 -17.61
N LEU A 64 11.59 -16.26 -16.59
CA LEU A 64 10.57 -15.24 -16.78
C LEU A 64 11.13 -14.00 -17.50
N GLU A 65 12.37 -13.60 -17.18
CA GLU A 65 13.04 -12.49 -17.86
C GLU A 65 13.34 -12.81 -19.34
N SER A 66 13.64 -14.08 -19.66
CA SER A 66 13.90 -14.51 -21.05
C SER A 66 12.69 -14.36 -21.98
N ILE A 67 11.48 -14.37 -21.42
CA ILE A 67 10.22 -14.13 -22.15
C ILE A 67 9.73 -12.68 -22.00
N GLY A 68 10.54 -11.79 -21.42
CA GLY A 68 10.27 -10.35 -21.35
C GLY A 68 9.51 -9.86 -20.11
N VAL A 69 9.40 -10.68 -19.06
CA VAL A 69 8.84 -10.23 -17.77
C VAL A 69 9.91 -9.51 -16.97
N ARG A 70 9.65 -8.27 -16.53
CA ARG A 70 10.48 -7.63 -15.51
C ARG A 70 10.05 -8.12 -14.12
N VAL A 71 10.90 -8.93 -13.50
CA VAL A 71 10.64 -9.45 -12.15
C VAL A 71 11.21 -8.50 -11.10
N MET A 72 10.43 -8.20 -10.06
CA MET A 72 10.82 -7.35 -8.94
C MET A 72 10.49 -8.06 -7.62
N THR A 73 11.46 -8.82 -7.10
CA THR A 73 11.35 -9.41 -5.76
C THR A 73 11.60 -8.36 -4.68
N ARG A 74 11.30 -8.70 -3.43
CA ARG A 74 11.38 -7.82 -2.25
C ARG A 74 10.63 -6.50 -2.43
N THR A 75 9.61 -6.50 -3.29
CA THR A 75 8.85 -5.34 -3.73
C THR A 75 7.39 -5.50 -3.36
N THR A 76 6.92 -4.67 -2.43
CA THR A 76 5.52 -4.69 -2.03
C THR A 76 4.74 -3.63 -2.81
N ALA A 77 3.70 -4.06 -3.52
CA ALA A 77 2.64 -3.15 -3.95
C ALA A 77 1.83 -2.72 -2.73
N PHE A 78 1.98 -1.48 -2.29
CA PHE A 78 1.35 -1.01 -1.06
C PHE A 78 0.02 -0.29 -1.32
N GLY A 79 -0.25 0.14 -2.55
CA GLY A 79 -1.48 0.85 -2.90
C GLY A 79 -1.74 0.89 -4.40
N LEU A 80 -3.03 0.88 -4.77
CA LEU A 80 -3.50 1.18 -6.11
C LEU A 80 -4.26 2.51 -6.08
N TYR A 81 -4.02 3.34 -7.09
CA TYR A 81 -4.48 4.72 -7.21
C TYR A 81 -5.05 4.97 -8.59
N ASP A 82 -5.68 6.14 -8.75
CA ASP A 82 -6.37 6.55 -9.97
C ASP A 82 -5.47 6.46 -11.20
N TYR A 83 -6.10 6.19 -12.36
CA TYR A 83 -5.43 6.04 -13.64
C TYR A 83 -4.41 4.89 -13.66
N SER A 84 -4.75 3.77 -13.00
CA SER A 84 -3.97 2.54 -12.96
C SER A 84 -2.53 2.75 -12.46
N VAL A 85 -2.40 3.59 -11.42
CA VAL A 85 -1.12 3.85 -10.76
C VAL A 85 -0.95 2.92 -9.56
N ALA A 86 0.15 2.19 -9.52
CA ALA A 86 0.56 1.41 -8.36
C ALA A 86 1.71 2.11 -7.63
N GLY A 87 1.56 2.23 -6.31
CA GLY A 87 2.66 2.55 -5.42
C GLY A 87 3.37 1.27 -5.00
N LEU A 88 4.67 1.17 -5.26
CA LEU A 88 5.50 0.02 -4.85
C LEU A 88 6.66 0.49 -3.96
N VAL A 89 7.10 -0.37 -3.05
CA VAL A 89 8.34 -0.19 -2.31
C VAL A 89 9.22 -1.41 -2.48
N GLU A 90 10.35 -1.22 -3.12
CA GLU A 90 11.41 -2.21 -3.31
C GLU A 90 12.43 -2.08 -2.17
N ARG A 91 12.68 -3.19 -1.46
CA ARG A 91 13.71 -3.27 -0.41
C ARG A 91 15.03 -3.71 -1.03
N VAL A 92 15.79 -2.72 -1.51
CA VAL A 92 16.99 -2.93 -2.34
C VAL A 92 18.15 -3.50 -1.53
N THR A 93 18.44 -2.95 -0.35
CA THR A 93 19.66 -3.34 0.39
C THR A 93 19.46 -3.75 1.85
N ASP A 94 18.22 -3.81 2.36
CA ASP A 94 17.92 -4.23 3.75
C ASP A 94 18.42 -5.65 4.10
N HIS A 95 18.56 -6.51 3.10
CA HIS A 95 19.00 -7.90 3.25
C HIS A 95 20.52 -8.07 3.09
N LEU A 96 21.25 -7.01 2.74
CA LEU A 96 22.69 -7.07 2.52
C LEU A 96 23.43 -6.69 3.81
N PRO A 97 24.40 -7.50 4.28
CA PRO A 97 25.18 -7.17 5.47
C PRO A 97 26.07 -5.93 5.26
N ASN A 98 26.58 -5.74 4.03
CA ASN A 98 27.46 -4.62 3.65
C ASN A 98 26.93 -3.97 2.36
N PRO A 99 25.93 -3.08 2.45
CA PRO A 99 25.28 -2.52 1.28
C PRO A 99 26.19 -1.50 0.55
N PRO A 100 26.33 -1.57 -0.79
CA PRO A 100 27.10 -0.60 -1.55
C PRO A 100 26.54 0.82 -1.41
N GLY A 101 27.41 1.82 -1.22
CA GLY A 101 27.00 3.21 -0.97
C GLY A 101 26.28 3.90 -2.14
N TYR A 102 26.36 3.35 -3.35
CA TYR A 102 25.68 3.84 -4.56
C TYR A 102 24.30 3.20 -4.78
N LEU A 103 23.85 2.31 -3.89
CA LEU A 103 22.50 1.76 -3.93
C LEU A 103 21.64 2.39 -2.83
N PRO A 104 20.34 2.63 -3.08
CA PRO A 104 19.43 3.04 -2.03
C PRO A 104 19.17 1.87 -1.05
N ARG A 105 18.65 2.22 0.12
CA ARG A 105 18.07 1.30 1.09
C ARG A 105 16.76 0.75 0.56
N HIS A 106 15.81 1.66 0.33
CA HIS A 106 14.54 1.39 -0.35
C HIS A 106 14.37 2.30 -1.56
N ARG A 107 13.66 1.78 -2.56
CA ARG A 107 13.22 2.54 -3.73
C ARG A 107 11.69 2.57 -3.77
N PHE A 108 11.15 3.78 -3.80
CA PHE A 108 9.72 4.02 -3.99
C PHE A 108 9.43 4.09 -5.49
N TRP A 109 8.50 3.28 -5.97
CA TRP A 109 8.10 3.28 -7.37
C TRP A 109 6.70 3.88 -7.53
N THR A 110 6.57 4.81 -8.46
CA THR A 110 5.28 5.13 -9.09
C THR A 110 5.23 4.40 -10.42
N LEU A 111 4.51 3.28 -10.45
CA LEU A 111 4.33 2.48 -11.66
C LEU A 111 2.97 2.76 -12.26
N ARG A 112 2.89 3.04 -13.56
CA ARG A 112 1.62 3.17 -14.29
C ARG A 112 1.45 1.99 -15.24
N ALA A 113 0.48 1.14 -14.95
CA ALA A 113 0.12 0.02 -15.81
C ALA A 113 -1.08 0.37 -16.70
N LYS A 114 -1.25 -0.29 -17.84
CA LYS A 114 -2.52 -0.22 -18.58
C LYS A 114 -3.55 -1.19 -18.01
N TYR A 115 -3.10 -2.28 -17.40
CA TYR A 115 -3.91 -3.30 -16.75
C TYR A 115 -3.20 -3.85 -15.51
N THR A 116 -3.92 -4.15 -14.43
CA THR A 116 -3.35 -4.75 -13.21
C THR A 116 -4.00 -6.11 -12.91
N ILE A 117 -3.20 -7.13 -12.61
CA ILE A 117 -3.67 -8.43 -12.15
C ILE A 117 -3.25 -8.58 -10.68
N VAL A 118 -4.21 -8.69 -9.78
CA VAL A 118 -3.98 -8.91 -8.35
C VAL A 118 -4.02 -10.40 -8.04
N ALA A 119 -2.85 -11.01 -7.92
CA ALA A 119 -2.63 -12.40 -7.54
C ALA A 119 -2.05 -12.50 -6.11
N ALA A 120 -2.56 -11.67 -5.20
CA ALA A 120 -1.99 -11.44 -3.87
C ALA A 120 -2.27 -12.56 -2.84
N GLY A 121 -2.92 -13.64 -3.25
CA GLY A 121 -3.23 -14.80 -2.40
C GLY A 121 -4.26 -14.50 -1.31
N ALA A 122 -4.22 -15.32 -0.26
CA ALA A 122 -5.08 -15.23 0.91
C ALA A 122 -4.26 -15.44 2.19
N ILE A 123 -4.76 -14.92 3.31
CA ILE A 123 -4.14 -15.00 4.63
C ILE A 123 -4.97 -15.93 5.50
N GLU A 124 -4.34 -16.93 6.11
CA GLU A 124 -5.02 -17.85 7.03
C GLU A 124 -5.47 -17.13 8.31
N ARG A 125 -6.64 -17.50 8.82
CA ARG A 125 -7.20 -16.98 10.07
C ARG A 125 -6.98 -17.97 11.20
N HIS A 126 -6.88 -17.45 12.41
CA HIS A 126 -6.97 -18.27 13.61
C HIS A 126 -8.44 -18.52 14.01
N ILE A 127 -8.65 -19.20 15.14
CA ILE A 127 -9.93 -19.35 15.84
C ILE A 127 -9.78 -18.70 17.22
N ALA A 128 -10.81 -18.05 17.76
CA ALA A 128 -10.78 -17.55 19.13
C ALA A 128 -11.11 -18.67 20.13
N PHE A 129 -10.23 -18.93 21.10
CA PHE A 129 -10.43 -19.90 22.17
C PHE A 129 -9.52 -19.54 23.35
N GLY A 130 -9.70 -20.18 24.51
CA GLY A 130 -9.01 -19.79 25.73
C GLY A 130 -7.48 -19.84 25.62
N ASN A 131 -6.81 -18.74 25.94
CA ASN A 131 -5.35 -18.59 25.90
C ASN A 131 -4.74 -18.93 24.52
N ASN A 132 -5.41 -18.55 23.44
CA ASN A 132 -4.92 -18.74 22.07
C ASN A 132 -3.77 -17.78 21.67
N ASP A 133 -3.26 -16.97 22.61
CA ASP A 133 -2.11 -16.07 22.48
C ASP A 133 -0.78 -16.70 22.93
N ARG A 134 -0.82 -17.91 23.49
CA ARG A 134 0.35 -18.52 24.14
C ARG A 134 1.45 -18.87 23.11
N PRO A 135 2.74 -18.70 23.45
CA PRO A 135 3.84 -19.22 22.64
C PRO A 135 3.68 -20.73 22.40
N GLY A 136 3.65 -21.12 21.11
CA GLY A 136 3.32 -22.48 20.66
C GLY A 136 1.96 -22.59 19.97
N VAL A 137 1.12 -21.54 20.01
CA VAL A 137 -0.07 -21.46 19.16
C VAL A 137 0.32 -20.82 17.83
N MET A 138 0.14 -21.55 16.74
CA MET A 138 0.55 -21.11 15.39
C MET A 138 -0.53 -21.43 14.36
N THR A 139 -0.56 -20.72 13.24
CA THR A 139 -1.44 -21.09 12.13
C THR A 139 -0.85 -22.23 11.31
N ALA A 140 -1.69 -23.03 10.65
CA ALA A 140 -1.23 -24.19 9.88
C ALA A 140 -0.30 -23.79 8.73
N ALA A 141 -0.62 -22.70 8.02
CA ALA A 141 0.21 -22.15 6.95
C ALA A 141 1.59 -21.70 7.45
N ALA A 142 1.67 -21.13 8.65
CA ALA A 142 2.94 -20.73 9.25
C ALA A 142 3.79 -21.96 9.58
N VAL A 143 3.20 -22.96 10.25
CA VAL A 143 3.88 -24.23 10.60
C VAL A 143 4.38 -24.95 9.36
N ARG A 144 3.54 -25.08 8.33
CA ARG A 144 3.92 -25.70 7.05
C ARG A 144 5.06 -24.94 6.37
N THR A 145 5.09 -23.61 6.47
CA THR A 145 6.19 -22.78 5.98
C THR A 145 7.49 -23.03 6.75
N TYR A 146 7.45 -23.07 8.09
CA TYR A 146 8.63 -23.41 8.89
C TYR A 146 9.18 -24.78 8.52
N LEU A 147 8.31 -25.77 8.39
CA LEU A 147 8.69 -27.13 8.03
C LEU A 147 9.37 -27.18 6.66
N ASN A 148 8.67 -26.75 5.61
CA ASN A 148 9.11 -27.06 4.26
C ASN A 148 10.08 -26.04 3.67
N ARG A 149 9.92 -24.75 4.02
CA ARG A 149 10.78 -23.69 3.49
C ARG A 149 12.04 -23.49 4.31
N PHE A 150 11.91 -23.60 5.63
CA PHE A 150 12.99 -23.32 6.56
C PHE A 150 13.60 -24.58 7.19
N ALA A 151 13.06 -25.77 6.89
CA ALA A 151 13.52 -27.04 7.44
C ALA A 151 13.50 -27.06 8.99
N VAL A 152 12.50 -26.41 9.59
CA VAL A 152 12.31 -26.33 11.04
C VAL A 152 11.03 -27.06 11.41
N LEU A 153 11.14 -28.11 12.22
CA LEU A 153 10.00 -28.76 12.86
C LEU A 153 9.63 -27.96 14.13
N PRO A 154 8.48 -27.24 14.18
CA PRO A 154 8.21 -26.31 15.29
C PRO A 154 7.78 -26.98 16.60
N GLY A 155 7.43 -28.27 16.57
CA GLY A 155 7.03 -29.07 17.73
C GLY A 155 7.01 -30.56 17.39
N GLU A 156 7.02 -31.42 18.39
CA GLU A 156 7.09 -32.88 18.21
C GLU A 156 5.77 -33.58 18.55
N ASN A 157 4.94 -33.00 19.43
CA ASN A 157 3.63 -33.51 19.78
C ASN A 157 2.56 -32.43 19.52
N ILE A 158 2.00 -32.49 18.32
CA ILE A 158 1.25 -31.42 17.69
C ILE A 158 -0.24 -31.75 17.69
N ILE A 159 -1.06 -30.83 18.19
CA ILE A 159 -2.50 -30.88 17.98
C ILE A 159 -2.90 -29.83 16.94
N ILE A 160 -3.49 -30.28 15.83
CA ILE A 160 -4.01 -29.43 14.76
C ILE A 160 -5.52 -29.30 14.93
N ALA A 161 -6.02 -28.07 15.01
CA ALA A 161 -7.44 -27.74 15.07
C ALA A 161 -7.88 -27.01 13.80
N THR A 162 -8.89 -27.54 13.12
CA THR A 162 -9.36 -26.99 11.84
C THR A 162 -10.88 -26.95 11.71
N ASN A 163 -11.35 -26.16 10.77
CA ASN A 163 -12.72 -26.16 10.26
C ASN A 163 -12.82 -26.36 8.74
N ASN A 164 -11.71 -26.69 8.09
CA ASN A 164 -11.54 -26.74 6.63
C ASN A 164 -10.42 -27.71 6.22
N ASP A 165 -10.31 -27.97 4.92
CA ASP A 165 -9.39 -28.99 4.36
C ASP A 165 -7.93 -28.56 4.24
N SER A 166 -7.59 -27.28 4.40
CA SER A 166 -6.25 -26.77 4.09
C SER A 166 -5.12 -27.31 4.97
N VAL A 167 -5.45 -28.00 6.07
CA VAL A 167 -4.49 -28.51 7.05
C VAL A 167 -3.98 -29.91 6.75
N TYR A 168 -4.70 -30.71 5.95
CA TYR A 168 -4.44 -32.15 5.84
C TYR A 168 -3.07 -32.45 5.23
N GLU A 169 -2.73 -31.80 4.11
CA GLU A 169 -1.40 -31.97 3.49
C GLU A 169 -0.27 -31.62 4.47
N GLY A 170 -0.40 -30.49 5.19
CA GLY A 170 0.58 -30.09 6.19
C GLY A 170 0.68 -31.07 7.37
N ALA A 171 -0.43 -31.71 7.76
CA ALA A 171 -0.43 -32.74 8.79
C ALA A 171 0.35 -33.98 8.36
N PHE A 172 0.18 -34.44 7.11
CA PHE A 172 0.93 -35.56 6.55
C PHE A 172 2.43 -35.27 6.48
N GLU A 173 2.78 -34.05 6.08
CA GLU A 173 4.17 -33.58 6.01
C GLU A 173 4.83 -33.53 7.39
N LEU A 174 4.11 -33.06 8.42
CA LEU A 174 4.59 -33.05 9.81
C LEU A 174 4.79 -34.47 10.35
N SER A 175 3.84 -35.37 10.11
CA SER A 175 3.98 -36.79 10.50
C SER A 175 5.17 -37.44 9.80
N SER A 176 5.34 -37.19 8.50
CA SER A 176 6.48 -37.69 7.72
C SER A 176 7.84 -37.15 8.22
N ALA A 177 7.84 -35.95 8.80
CA ALA A 177 9.02 -35.36 9.44
C ALA A 177 9.28 -35.89 10.86
N GLY A 178 8.42 -36.78 11.37
CA GLY A 178 8.58 -37.47 12.66
C GLY A 178 7.76 -36.91 13.81
N ALA A 179 6.89 -35.92 13.59
CA ALA A 179 6.00 -35.41 14.64
C ALA A 179 4.83 -36.35 14.91
N GLN A 180 4.40 -36.43 16.16
CA GLN A 180 3.12 -37.02 16.54
C GLN A 180 2.03 -35.98 16.30
N VAL A 181 1.05 -36.31 15.45
CA VAL A 181 0.01 -35.37 15.04
C VAL A 181 -1.36 -35.92 15.41
N THR A 182 -2.15 -35.12 16.12
CA THR A 182 -3.58 -35.35 16.37
C THR A 182 -4.38 -34.24 15.71
N LEU A 183 -5.39 -34.59 14.93
CA LEU A 183 -6.24 -33.64 14.20
C LEU A 183 -7.63 -33.55 14.83
N LEU A 184 -8.02 -32.34 15.21
CA LEU A 184 -9.36 -31.97 15.66
C LEU A 184 -10.05 -31.26 14.50
N ASP A 185 -11.02 -31.92 13.88
CA ASP A 185 -11.84 -31.30 12.84
C ASP A 185 -13.19 -30.89 13.45
N ALA A 186 -13.51 -29.60 13.39
CA ALA A 186 -14.78 -29.10 13.87
C ALA A 186 -15.96 -29.64 13.05
N ARG A 187 -15.75 -30.16 11.85
CA ARG A 187 -16.80 -30.79 11.01
C ARG A 187 -17.12 -32.19 11.51
N SER A 188 -18.34 -32.66 11.22
CA SER A 188 -18.82 -33.97 11.68
C SER A 188 -18.24 -35.14 10.89
N THR A 189 -17.71 -34.88 9.69
CA THR A 189 -17.14 -35.89 8.82
C THR A 189 -15.89 -35.36 8.14
N VAL A 190 -15.12 -36.27 7.57
CA VAL A 190 -13.96 -36.02 6.71
C VAL A 190 -14.16 -36.85 5.44
N SER A 191 -13.64 -36.40 4.30
CA SER A 191 -13.73 -37.14 3.03
C SER A 191 -13.05 -38.51 3.14
N ASN A 192 -13.47 -39.45 2.30
CA ASN A 192 -12.86 -40.79 2.33
C ASN A 192 -11.39 -40.77 1.87
N GLU A 193 -11.05 -39.88 0.93
CA GLU A 193 -9.66 -39.69 0.48
C GLU A 193 -8.73 -39.29 1.63
N TYR A 194 -9.12 -38.30 2.44
CA TYR A 194 -8.31 -37.93 3.60
C TYR A 194 -8.27 -39.01 4.68
N LYS A 195 -9.35 -39.80 4.87
CA LYS A 195 -9.33 -40.92 5.84
C LYS A 195 -8.28 -41.97 5.49
N GLU A 196 -8.14 -42.29 4.20
CA GLU A 196 -7.13 -43.25 3.72
C GLU A 196 -5.72 -42.70 3.99
N GLN A 197 -5.46 -41.45 3.61
CA GLN A 197 -4.17 -40.79 3.82
C GLN A 197 -3.81 -40.61 5.30
N LEU A 198 -4.78 -40.31 6.16
CA LEU A 198 -4.60 -40.21 7.62
C LEU A 198 -4.17 -41.56 8.22
N ALA A 199 -4.77 -42.66 7.77
CA ALA A 199 -4.39 -44.00 8.21
C ALA A 199 -2.97 -44.37 7.77
N GLU A 200 -2.57 -44.04 6.53
CA GLU A 200 -1.22 -44.25 6.02
C GLU A 200 -0.15 -43.51 6.84
N HIS A 201 -0.47 -42.32 7.34
CA HIS A 201 0.43 -41.48 8.15
C HIS A 201 0.27 -41.69 9.66
N ASN A 202 -0.55 -42.67 10.10
CA ASN A 202 -0.89 -42.92 11.51
C ASN A 202 -1.36 -41.67 12.27
N ILE A 203 -2.13 -40.79 11.62
CA ILE A 203 -2.67 -39.57 12.22
C ILE A 203 -4.08 -39.84 12.73
N GLU A 204 -4.30 -39.57 14.02
CA GLU A 204 -5.65 -39.65 14.60
C GLU A 204 -6.46 -38.42 14.21
N VAL A 205 -7.64 -38.62 13.60
CA VAL A 205 -8.61 -37.55 13.35
C VAL A 205 -9.84 -37.69 14.24
N ARG A 206 -10.26 -36.59 14.85
CA ARG A 206 -11.44 -36.52 15.71
C ARG A 206 -12.40 -35.46 15.20
N CYS A 207 -13.44 -35.92 14.52
CA CYS A 207 -14.52 -35.09 14.01
C CYS A 207 -15.39 -34.54 15.15
N GLY A 208 -15.97 -33.37 14.93
CA GLY A 208 -16.80 -32.67 15.90
C GLY A 208 -16.04 -32.22 17.14
N MET A 209 -14.72 -31.99 17.02
CA MET A 209 -13.86 -31.54 18.12
C MET A 209 -13.23 -30.18 17.78
N ALA A 210 -12.93 -29.39 18.82
CA ALA A 210 -12.35 -28.06 18.68
C ALA A 210 -11.44 -27.69 19.86
N PRO A 211 -10.51 -26.72 19.70
CA PRO A 211 -9.62 -26.29 20.76
C PRO A 211 -10.40 -25.43 21.77
N LEU A 212 -10.37 -25.78 23.05
CA LEU A 212 -11.10 -25.07 24.10
C LEU A 212 -10.21 -24.08 24.85
N GLN A 213 -9.10 -24.56 25.40
CA GLN A 213 -8.21 -23.74 26.20
C GLN A 213 -6.79 -24.30 26.22
N VAL A 214 -5.79 -23.48 25.93
CA VAL A 214 -4.38 -23.85 26.10
C VAL A 214 -3.98 -23.75 27.57
N GLN A 215 -3.28 -24.78 28.04
CA GLN A 215 -2.68 -24.86 29.37
C GLN A 215 -1.16 -24.72 29.28
N GLY A 216 -0.60 -23.94 30.20
CA GLY A 216 0.82 -23.62 30.25
C GLY A 216 1.07 -22.19 30.72
N ALA A 217 2.16 -21.96 31.46
CA ALA A 217 2.51 -20.64 31.97
C ALA A 217 3.48 -19.89 31.03
N GLY A 218 4.55 -20.57 30.56
CA GLY A 218 5.58 -20.01 29.67
C GLY A 218 5.65 -20.64 28.28
N GLN A 219 5.20 -21.89 28.13
CA GLN A 219 5.06 -22.62 26.87
C GLN A 219 3.84 -23.54 26.98
N ILE A 220 3.35 -24.04 25.84
CA ILE A 220 2.24 -25.01 25.83
C ILE A 220 2.68 -26.30 26.55
N ALA A 221 1.79 -26.82 27.38
CA ALA A 221 1.93 -28.14 28.00
C ALA A 221 0.76 -29.07 27.63
N ALA A 222 -0.43 -28.51 27.43
CA ALA A 222 -1.61 -29.25 27.06
C ALA A 222 -2.66 -28.37 26.39
N LEU A 223 -3.59 -29.00 25.68
CA LEU A 223 -4.80 -28.40 25.13
C LEU A 223 -6.02 -29.06 25.74
N GLU A 224 -6.90 -28.26 26.32
CA GLU A 224 -8.27 -28.68 26.60
C GLU A 224 -9.07 -28.72 25.30
N ILE A 225 -9.83 -29.79 25.09
CA ILE A 225 -10.59 -30.05 23.88
C ILE A 225 -12.08 -29.95 24.20
N ALA A 226 -12.83 -29.33 23.28
CA ALA A 226 -14.28 -29.32 23.30
C ALA A 226 -14.85 -30.28 22.25
N SER A 227 -15.97 -30.92 22.57
CA SER A 227 -16.77 -31.69 21.62
C SER A 227 -18.04 -30.92 21.25
N ALA A 228 -18.51 -31.08 20.02
CA ALA A 228 -19.76 -30.50 19.55
C ALA A 228 -20.95 -30.97 20.41
N ASP A 229 -21.84 -30.03 20.76
CA ASP A 229 -23.07 -30.28 21.52
C ASP A 229 -24.21 -29.46 20.92
N GLY A 230 -24.98 -30.07 20.01
CA GLY A 230 -25.93 -29.36 19.15
C GLY A 230 -25.23 -28.28 18.33
N ASN A 231 -25.67 -27.02 18.49
CA ASN A 231 -25.05 -25.85 17.85
C ASN A 231 -23.89 -25.24 18.68
N GLY A 232 -23.62 -25.77 19.87
CA GLY A 232 -22.60 -25.27 20.79
C GLY A 232 -21.46 -26.26 21.03
N TRP A 233 -20.75 -26.05 22.13
CA TRP A 233 -19.60 -26.85 22.54
C TRP A 233 -19.70 -27.21 24.02
N ARG A 234 -19.22 -28.40 24.38
CA ARG A 234 -19.00 -28.83 25.78
C ARG A 234 -17.55 -29.26 25.98
N ALA A 235 -17.03 -29.08 27.19
CA ALA A 235 -15.70 -29.60 27.53
C ALA A 235 -15.68 -31.13 27.42
N ALA A 236 -14.62 -31.68 26.84
CA ALA A 236 -14.52 -33.12 26.57
C ALA A 236 -13.29 -33.75 27.25
N SER A 237 -12.09 -33.36 26.86
CA SER A 237 -10.84 -33.96 27.34
C SER A 237 -9.70 -32.94 27.44
N THR A 238 -8.54 -33.38 27.90
CA THR A 238 -7.30 -32.59 27.92
C THR A 238 -6.16 -33.48 27.44
N GLU A 239 -5.32 -32.96 26.55
CA GLU A 239 -4.22 -33.72 25.96
C GLU A 239 -2.93 -32.93 26.01
N SER A 240 -1.85 -33.61 26.36
CA SER A 240 -0.51 -33.03 26.31
C SER A 240 -0.11 -32.75 24.88
N CYS A 241 0.47 -31.59 24.64
CA CYS A 241 1.06 -31.17 23.38
C CYS A 241 2.11 -30.09 23.64
N ASP A 242 3.03 -29.91 22.71
CA ASP A 242 4.01 -28.82 22.71
C ASP A 242 3.68 -27.72 21.67
N LEU A 243 2.82 -28.04 20.71
CA LEU A 243 2.36 -27.13 19.66
C LEU A 243 0.86 -27.29 19.40
N VAL A 244 0.16 -26.15 19.32
CA VAL A 244 -1.23 -26.11 18.88
C VAL A 244 -1.31 -25.35 17.58
N VAL A 245 -1.74 -26.04 16.53
CA VAL A 245 -1.85 -25.49 15.19
C VAL A 245 -3.30 -25.21 14.89
N VAL A 246 -3.62 -24.03 14.35
CA VAL A 246 -5.02 -23.62 14.12
C VAL A 246 -5.26 -23.14 12.69
N SER A 247 -6.41 -23.54 12.14
CA SER A 247 -6.92 -23.03 10.86
C SER A 247 -8.41 -22.72 10.97
N GLY A 248 -8.75 -21.43 10.96
CA GLY A 248 -10.12 -20.90 10.94
C GLY A 248 -10.61 -20.55 9.53
N GLY A 249 -9.93 -21.05 8.50
CA GLY A 249 -10.16 -20.70 7.10
C GLY A 249 -9.33 -19.49 6.64
N TRP A 250 -9.68 -18.93 5.49
CA TRP A 250 -8.81 -18.01 4.76
C TRP A 250 -9.48 -16.67 4.44
N SER A 251 -8.68 -15.61 4.44
CA SER A 251 -9.06 -14.25 4.07
C SER A 251 -8.35 -13.85 2.78
N PRO A 252 -9.03 -13.87 1.62
CA PRO A 252 -8.50 -13.34 0.37
C PRO A 252 -7.96 -11.91 0.53
N VAL A 253 -6.81 -11.62 -0.07
CA VAL A 253 -6.20 -10.28 0.00
C VAL A 253 -6.94 -9.32 -0.94
N VAL A 254 -8.03 -8.74 -0.43
CA VAL A 254 -8.88 -7.78 -1.16
C VAL A 254 -8.41 -6.33 -1.04
N ASN A 255 -7.41 -6.05 -0.18
CA ASN A 255 -6.96 -4.71 0.20
C ASN A 255 -6.69 -3.80 -1.01
N LEU A 256 -5.93 -4.29 -1.99
CA LEU A 256 -5.50 -3.48 -3.13
C LEU A 256 -6.67 -3.02 -3.99
N LEU A 257 -7.65 -3.90 -4.24
CA LEU A 257 -8.84 -3.53 -4.98
C LEU A 257 -9.75 -2.60 -4.16
N SER A 258 -9.83 -2.82 -2.84
CA SER A 258 -10.59 -1.94 -1.95
C SER A 258 -10.00 -0.53 -1.82
N HIS A 259 -8.71 -0.33 -2.09
CA HIS A 259 -8.13 1.02 -2.22
C HIS A 259 -8.75 1.83 -3.37
N ARG A 260 -9.34 1.15 -4.37
CA ARG A 260 -10.10 1.75 -5.48
C ARG A 260 -11.59 1.94 -5.16
N GLY A 261 -11.98 1.78 -3.88
CA GLY A 261 -13.37 1.94 -3.45
C GLY A 261 -14.26 0.73 -3.71
N VAL A 262 -13.71 -0.38 -4.24
CA VAL A 262 -14.46 -1.63 -4.43
C VAL A 262 -14.69 -2.30 -3.08
N LYS A 263 -15.97 -2.41 -2.70
CA LYS A 263 -16.37 -3.07 -1.46
C LYS A 263 -16.36 -4.59 -1.67
N PRO A 264 -15.65 -5.36 -0.84
CA PRO A 264 -15.69 -6.80 -0.95
C PRO A 264 -17.04 -7.35 -0.47
N VAL A 265 -17.45 -8.50 -1.00
CA VAL A 265 -18.73 -9.15 -0.73
C VAL A 265 -18.51 -10.44 0.07
N TRP A 266 -19.37 -10.70 1.04
CA TRP A 266 -19.31 -11.91 1.85
C TRP A 266 -19.78 -13.13 1.06
N ASP A 267 -18.95 -14.17 1.00
CA ASP A 267 -19.29 -15.49 0.51
C ASP A 267 -19.47 -16.42 1.74
N SER A 268 -20.70 -16.85 1.99
CA SER A 268 -21.04 -17.73 3.12
C SER A 268 -20.61 -19.18 2.92
N THR A 269 -20.49 -19.63 1.67
CA THR A 269 -20.05 -20.99 1.32
C THR A 269 -18.58 -21.19 1.71
N GLN A 270 -17.78 -20.14 1.55
CA GLN A 270 -16.35 -20.13 1.84
C GLN A 270 -16.01 -19.39 3.14
N ALA A 271 -17.02 -18.81 3.79
CA ALA A 271 -16.91 -18.01 4.99
C ALA A 271 -15.82 -16.93 4.88
N CYS A 272 -15.78 -16.17 3.78
CA CYS A 272 -14.77 -15.13 3.54
C CYS A 272 -15.30 -13.96 2.71
N PHE A 273 -14.57 -12.84 2.72
CA PHE A 273 -14.85 -11.70 1.83
C PHE A 273 -14.10 -11.86 0.52
N LEU A 274 -14.81 -11.75 -0.60
CA LEU A 274 -14.26 -11.80 -1.96
C LEU A 274 -14.29 -10.43 -2.62
N ALA A 275 -13.28 -10.17 -3.43
CA ALA A 275 -13.30 -9.07 -4.38
C ALA A 275 -14.36 -9.34 -5.46
N ILE A 276 -15.06 -8.29 -5.89
CA ILE A 276 -15.98 -8.34 -7.03
C ILE A 276 -15.34 -7.68 -8.24
N GLU A 277 -15.97 -7.86 -9.41
CA GLU A 277 -15.55 -7.23 -10.65
C GLU A 277 -15.49 -5.70 -10.51
N CYS A 278 -14.46 -5.11 -11.11
CA CYS A 278 -14.21 -3.67 -11.12
C CYS A 278 -14.33 -3.15 -12.54
N ALA A 279 -14.87 -1.93 -12.71
CA ALA A 279 -14.93 -1.26 -14.00
C ALA A 279 -13.56 -0.73 -14.47
N GLU A 280 -12.60 -0.60 -13.55
CA GLU A 280 -11.21 -0.28 -13.89
C GLU A 280 -10.51 -1.52 -14.49
N PRO A 281 -9.43 -1.36 -15.27
CA PRO A 281 -8.68 -2.47 -15.87
C PRO A 281 -7.86 -3.23 -14.81
N ILE A 282 -8.56 -3.87 -13.88
CA ILE A 282 -8.02 -4.62 -12.75
C ILE A 282 -8.76 -5.95 -12.63
N SER A 283 -8.03 -7.06 -12.66
CA SER A 283 -8.57 -8.39 -12.38
C SER A 283 -7.92 -9.00 -11.14
N VAL A 284 -8.57 -10.01 -10.56
CA VAL A 284 -8.11 -10.74 -9.38
C VAL A 284 -7.98 -12.21 -9.75
N ALA A 285 -6.91 -12.87 -9.28
CA ALA A 285 -6.61 -14.26 -9.63
C ALA A 285 -6.12 -15.09 -8.44
N GLY A 286 -6.28 -16.42 -8.55
CA GLY A 286 -5.87 -17.39 -7.53
C GLY A 286 -6.66 -17.25 -6.24
N SER A 287 -6.03 -17.48 -5.08
CA SER A 287 -6.70 -17.43 -3.79
C SER A 287 -7.19 -16.03 -3.39
N ALA A 288 -6.68 -14.96 -4.02
CA ALA A 288 -7.27 -13.62 -3.87
C ALA A 288 -8.68 -13.54 -4.49
N ALA A 289 -9.00 -14.41 -5.44
CA ALA A 289 -10.33 -14.57 -6.04
C ALA A 289 -11.16 -15.69 -5.39
N GLY A 290 -10.69 -16.29 -4.28
CA GLY A 290 -11.36 -17.41 -3.61
C GLY A 290 -11.14 -18.77 -4.26
N VAL A 291 -10.13 -18.91 -5.13
CA VAL A 291 -9.75 -20.19 -5.72
C VAL A 291 -8.66 -20.84 -4.86
N TRP A 292 -8.92 -22.04 -4.34
CA TRP A 292 -8.06 -22.68 -3.34
C TRP A 292 -7.14 -23.75 -3.90
N ASN A 293 -7.59 -24.50 -4.90
CA ASN A 293 -6.77 -25.55 -5.52
C ASN A 293 -5.63 -24.93 -6.36
N SER A 294 -4.45 -25.55 -6.32
CA SER A 294 -3.24 -25.06 -7.00
C SER A 294 -3.39 -25.00 -8.52
N ASP A 295 -3.95 -26.03 -9.14
CA ASP A 295 -4.12 -26.09 -10.60
C ASP A 295 -5.17 -25.07 -11.05
N ASP A 296 -6.25 -24.93 -10.29
CA ASP A 296 -7.24 -23.88 -10.51
C ASP A 296 -6.64 -22.49 -10.29
N CYS A 297 -5.69 -22.31 -9.36
CA CYS A 297 -4.98 -21.04 -9.22
C CYS A 297 -4.19 -20.69 -10.50
N VAL A 298 -3.52 -21.68 -11.11
CA VAL A 298 -2.81 -21.50 -12.38
C VAL A 298 -3.80 -21.12 -13.49
N ALA A 299 -4.91 -21.86 -13.62
CA ALA A 299 -5.94 -21.58 -14.63
C ALA A 299 -6.59 -20.19 -14.42
N SER A 300 -6.81 -19.79 -13.16
CA SER A 300 -7.29 -18.46 -12.79
C SER A 300 -6.32 -17.35 -13.22
N GLY A 301 -5.01 -17.57 -13.04
CA GLY A 301 -3.96 -16.66 -13.51
C GLY A 301 -3.95 -16.50 -15.03
N GLN A 302 -4.05 -17.61 -15.77
CA GLN A 302 -4.15 -17.60 -17.23
C GLN A 302 -5.41 -16.87 -17.71
N ALA A 303 -6.54 -17.07 -17.04
CA ALA A 303 -7.79 -16.39 -17.36
C ALA A 303 -7.68 -14.86 -17.16
N ALA A 304 -7.07 -14.43 -16.04
CA ALA A 304 -6.83 -13.02 -15.77
C ALA A 304 -5.88 -12.36 -16.78
N ALA A 305 -4.87 -13.09 -17.27
CA ALA A 305 -4.05 -12.64 -18.39
C ALA A 305 -4.86 -12.56 -19.69
N GLY A 306 -5.78 -13.50 -19.92
CA GLY A 306 -6.74 -13.46 -21.02
C GLY A 306 -7.55 -12.15 -21.04
N ASP A 307 -8.03 -11.70 -19.88
CA ASP A 307 -8.75 -10.43 -19.77
C ASP A 307 -7.88 -9.24 -20.15
N ALA A 308 -6.64 -9.20 -19.64
CA ALA A 308 -5.68 -8.15 -19.96
C ALA A 308 -5.33 -8.13 -21.46
N ILE A 309 -5.15 -9.30 -22.06
CA ILE A 309 -4.86 -9.45 -23.50
C ILE A 309 -6.06 -9.00 -24.33
N GLN A 310 -7.28 -9.38 -23.94
CA GLN A 310 -8.49 -8.92 -24.62
C GLN A 310 -8.64 -7.40 -24.53
N ALA A 311 -8.45 -6.82 -23.34
CA ALA A 311 -8.58 -5.39 -23.11
C ALA A 311 -7.53 -4.55 -23.87
N LEU A 312 -6.29 -5.04 -23.98
CA LEU A 312 -5.17 -4.28 -24.54
C LEU A 312 -4.87 -4.57 -26.00
N ARG A 313 -5.20 -5.78 -26.50
CA ARG A 313 -4.92 -6.22 -27.88
C ARG A 313 -6.17 -6.56 -28.69
N GLY A 314 -7.35 -6.62 -28.07
CA GLY A 314 -8.59 -7.00 -28.75
C GLY A 314 -8.63 -8.46 -29.21
N GLN A 315 -7.75 -9.33 -28.70
CA GLN A 315 -7.74 -10.74 -29.04
C GLN A 315 -8.84 -11.48 -28.27
N THR A 316 -9.71 -12.19 -28.99
CA THR A 316 -10.90 -12.86 -28.45
C THR A 316 -10.69 -14.37 -28.33
N ASN A 317 -9.72 -14.79 -27.54
CA ASN A 317 -9.60 -16.21 -27.19
C ASN A 317 -10.64 -16.55 -26.13
N LYS A 318 -11.16 -17.79 -26.14
CA LYS A 318 -12.10 -18.26 -25.12
C LYS A 318 -11.39 -18.29 -23.77
N ILE A 319 -11.80 -17.42 -22.85
CA ILE A 319 -11.30 -17.37 -21.49
C ILE A 319 -12.08 -18.40 -20.67
N ILE A 320 -11.39 -19.37 -20.08
CA ILE A 320 -11.98 -20.38 -19.18
C ILE A 320 -11.58 -20.03 -17.76
N ARG A 321 -12.55 -19.73 -16.92
CA ARG A 321 -12.32 -19.43 -15.50
C ARG A 321 -12.66 -20.66 -14.66
N PRO A 322 -11.78 -21.05 -13.72
CA PRO A 322 -12.11 -22.08 -12.74
C PRO A 322 -13.20 -21.56 -11.77
N PRO A 323 -13.98 -22.47 -11.18
CA PRO A 323 -14.96 -22.09 -10.16
C PRO A 323 -14.27 -21.59 -8.89
N VAL A 324 -14.97 -20.75 -8.14
CA VAL A 324 -14.54 -20.35 -6.80
C VAL A 324 -14.71 -21.54 -5.85
N GLY A 325 -13.79 -21.71 -4.89
CA GLY A 325 -13.72 -22.89 -4.05
C GLY A 325 -12.53 -23.79 -4.39
N GLY A 326 -12.70 -25.10 -4.19
CA GLY A 326 -11.65 -26.10 -4.40
C GLY A 326 -11.37 -27.00 -3.20
N TRP A 327 -12.11 -26.85 -2.10
CA TRP A 327 -12.10 -27.80 -0.97
C TRP A 327 -12.98 -29.01 -1.28
N GLN A 328 -12.60 -30.19 -0.77
CA GLN A 328 -13.41 -31.40 -0.92
C GLN A 328 -14.68 -31.34 -0.08
N GLN A 329 -14.57 -30.74 1.11
CA GLN A 329 -15.68 -30.51 2.01
C GLN A 329 -15.88 -29.01 2.27
N PRO A 330 -17.14 -28.57 2.43
CA PRO A 330 -17.43 -27.20 2.84
C PRO A 330 -16.73 -26.84 4.15
N ILE A 331 -16.27 -25.59 4.24
CA ILE A 331 -15.79 -25.02 5.49
C ILE A 331 -16.95 -24.87 6.48
N ARG A 332 -16.71 -25.17 7.76
CA ARG A 332 -17.63 -24.85 8.85
C ARG A 332 -17.30 -23.48 9.42
N ALA A 333 -18.24 -22.54 9.41
CA ALA A 333 -18.06 -21.26 10.10
C ALA A 333 -17.76 -21.50 11.60
N LEU A 334 -16.56 -21.08 12.03
CA LEU A 334 -16.10 -21.22 13.41
C LEU A 334 -15.16 -20.05 13.72
N TYR A 335 -15.66 -19.10 14.51
CA TYR A 335 -14.92 -17.88 14.86
C TYR A 335 -14.48 -17.90 16.33
N GLU A 336 -15.29 -18.52 17.21
CA GLU A 336 -14.98 -18.71 18.62
C GLU A 336 -15.44 -20.10 19.10
N VAL A 337 -14.64 -20.73 19.96
CA VAL A 337 -15.03 -21.92 20.73
C VAL A 337 -15.41 -21.50 22.14
N LYS A 338 -16.70 -21.66 22.47
CA LYS A 338 -17.28 -21.25 23.76
C LYS A 338 -18.07 -22.37 24.40
N VAL A 339 -17.81 -22.62 25.67
CA VAL A 339 -18.55 -23.59 26.51
C VAL A 339 -19.39 -22.82 27.55
N PRO A 340 -20.69 -23.13 27.68
CA PRO A 340 -21.55 -22.50 28.69
C PRO A 340 -20.97 -22.59 30.11
N GLY A 341 -21.06 -21.49 30.88
CA GLY A 341 -20.56 -21.44 32.26
C GLY A 341 -19.05 -21.29 32.41
N ARG A 342 -18.26 -21.32 31.32
CA ARG A 342 -16.81 -21.08 31.35
C ARG A 342 -16.46 -19.69 30.83
N LYS A 343 -15.69 -18.94 31.62
CA LYS A 343 -15.09 -17.68 31.19
C LYS A 343 -13.67 -17.96 30.69
N LEU A 344 -13.43 -17.72 29.40
CA LEU A 344 -12.15 -17.95 28.73
C LEU A 344 -11.54 -16.61 28.31
N LYS A 345 -10.21 -16.53 28.32
CA LYS A 345 -9.49 -15.39 27.73
C LYS A 345 -9.20 -15.71 26.27
N SER A 346 -10.16 -15.40 25.39
CA SER A 346 -10.07 -15.70 23.96
C SER A 346 -9.69 -14.44 23.18
N PHE A 347 -8.54 -14.45 22.51
CA PHE A 347 -8.03 -13.30 21.76
C PHE A 347 -8.53 -13.29 20.33
N VAL A 348 -8.81 -12.08 19.84
CA VAL A 348 -9.20 -11.73 18.47
C VAL A 348 -8.08 -10.94 17.79
N ASP A 349 -7.44 -10.02 18.50
CA ASP A 349 -6.27 -9.27 18.03
C ASP A 349 -5.14 -9.41 19.06
N PRO A 350 -4.21 -10.35 18.85
CA PRO A 350 -3.12 -10.57 19.79
C PRO A 350 -2.16 -9.37 19.91
N GLN A 351 -2.05 -8.51 18.89
CA GLN A 351 -1.08 -7.41 18.93
C GLN A 351 -1.56 -6.26 19.83
N HIS A 352 -2.87 -6.06 19.92
CA HIS A 352 -3.51 -5.06 20.78
C HIS A 352 -4.23 -5.66 21.99
N ASP A 353 -4.02 -6.96 22.29
CA ASP A 353 -4.65 -7.69 23.40
C ASP A 353 -6.20 -7.66 23.38
N VAL A 354 -6.82 -7.55 22.19
CA VAL A 354 -8.29 -7.51 22.09
C VAL A 354 -8.87 -8.91 22.21
N THR A 355 -9.83 -9.08 23.10
CA THR A 355 -10.52 -10.35 23.36
C THR A 355 -11.95 -10.38 22.82
N THR A 356 -12.55 -11.57 22.78
CA THR A 356 -13.95 -11.74 22.40
C THR A 356 -14.91 -11.04 23.37
N GLU A 357 -14.55 -10.92 24.64
CA GLU A 357 -15.33 -10.17 25.64
C GLU A 357 -15.26 -8.66 25.44
N ASP A 358 -14.18 -8.12 24.88
CA ASP A 358 -14.07 -6.70 24.55
C ASP A 358 -15.01 -6.32 23.39
N VAL A 359 -15.16 -7.21 22.40
CA VAL A 359 -16.14 -7.04 21.31
C VAL A 359 -17.56 -7.02 21.87
N ARG A 360 -17.88 -7.97 22.76
CA ARG A 360 -19.21 -8.02 23.42
C ARG A 360 -19.43 -6.85 24.37
N LEU A 361 -18.39 -6.37 25.05
CA LEU A 361 -18.45 -5.18 25.88
C LEU A 361 -18.78 -3.95 25.03
N ALA A 362 -18.12 -3.77 23.89
CA ALA A 362 -18.43 -2.66 22.99
C ALA A 362 -19.91 -2.65 22.57
N HIS A 363 -20.49 -3.82 22.29
CA HIS A 363 -21.92 -3.93 22.03
C HIS A 363 -22.79 -3.53 23.24
N ARG A 364 -22.46 -4.02 24.45
CA ARG A 364 -23.18 -3.66 25.69
C ARG A 364 -23.13 -2.16 26.00
N GLU A 365 -22.03 -1.50 25.66
CA GLU A 365 -21.86 -0.04 25.78
C GLU A 365 -22.59 0.76 24.67
N GLY A 366 -23.32 0.08 23.78
CA GLY A 366 -24.19 0.70 22.78
C GLY A 366 -23.54 0.94 21.41
N PHE A 367 -22.32 0.44 21.18
CA PHE A 367 -21.72 0.50 19.84
C PHE A 367 -22.38 -0.55 18.93
N VAL A 368 -22.77 -0.14 17.73
CA VAL A 368 -23.40 -1.01 16.70
C VAL A 368 -22.67 -1.02 15.36
N SER A 369 -21.83 -0.01 15.12
CA SER A 369 -21.02 0.10 13.90
C SER A 369 -19.68 -0.59 14.07
N VAL A 370 -19.23 -1.33 13.06
CA VAL A 370 -17.88 -1.93 13.03
C VAL A 370 -16.78 -0.88 13.16
N GLU A 371 -17.02 0.34 12.68
CA GLU A 371 -16.09 1.47 12.81
C GLU A 371 -16.02 1.97 14.27
N HIS A 372 -17.11 1.90 15.03
CA HIS A 372 -17.09 2.18 16.46
C HIS A 372 -16.43 1.05 17.25
N LEU A 373 -16.74 -0.21 16.94
CA LEU A 373 -16.06 -1.38 17.52
C LEU A 373 -14.54 -1.25 17.38
N LYS A 374 -14.06 -0.97 16.16
CA LYS A 374 -12.64 -0.74 15.86
C LYS A 374 -12.02 0.35 16.74
N ARG A 375 -12.68 1.52 16.85
CA ARG A 375 -12.14 2.67 17.62
C ARG A 375 -12.17 2.44 19.12
N TYR A 376 -13.20 1.75 19.62
CA TYR A 376 -13.36 1.47 21.05
C TYR A 376 -12.38 0.40 21.52
N THR A 377 -12.26 -0.70 20.77
CA THR A 377 -11.42 -1.85 21.15
C THR A 377 -9.99 -1.76 20.64
N THR A 378 -9.71 -0.90 19.66
CA THR A 378 -8.47 -0.84 18.87
C THR A 378 -8.22 -2.05 17.95
N LEU A 379 -9.22 -2.93 17.78
CA LEU A 379 -9.18 -4.08 16.86
C LEU A 379 -8.78 -3.65 15.44
N GLY A 380 -7.72 -4.28 14.91
CA GLY A 380 -7.25 -4.06 13.55
C GLY A 380 -6.59 -2.70 13.32
N MET A 381 -6.14 -2.04 14.39
CA MET A 381 -5.37 -0.80 14.34
C MET A 381 -3.87 -1.00 14.53
N ALA A 382 -3.43 -2.24 14.77
CA ALA A 382 -2.03 -2.56 15.01
C ALA A 382 -1.19 -2.54 13.72
N THR A 383 0.10 -2.88 13.80
CA THR A 383 0.99 -2.82 12.62
C THR A 383 0.66 -3.83 11.54
N ASP A 384 -0.06 -4.90 11.90
CA ASP A 384 -0.58 -5.89 10.96
C ASP A 384 -1.85 -5.41 10.23
N GLN A 385 -2.50 -4.34 10.71
CA GLN A 385 -3.77 -3.79 10.22
C GLN A 385 -4.93 -4.80 10.25
N GLY A 386 -4.95 -5.70 11.24
CA GLY A 386 -6.07 -6.62 11.49
C GLY A 386 -6.21 -7.74 10.46
N LYS A 387 -5.12 -8.09 9.77
CA LYS A 387 -5.09 -9.18 8.76
C LYS A 387 -5.55 -10.52 9.33
N MET A 388 -5.34 -10.75 10.63
CA MET A 388 -5.70 -12.00 11.31
C MET A 388 -7.06 -11.92 12.02
N GLY A 389 -7.35 -10.80 12.69
CA GLY A 389 -8.46 -10.69 13.65
C GLY A 389 -9.76 -10.06 13.12
N ASN A 390 -9.72 -9.29 12.03
CA ASN A 390 -10.86 -8.46 11.63
C ASN A 390 -12.13 -9.27 11.35
N ILE A 391 -12.02 -10.41 10.65
CA ILE A 391 -13.21 -11.22 10.31
C ILE A 391 -13.81 -11.84 11.57
N ILE A 392 -12.97 -12.28 12.51
CA ILE A 392 -13.44 -12.84 13.79
C ILE A 392 -14.18 -11.75 14.59
N GLY A 393 -13.63 -10.54 14.67
CA GLY A 393 -14.30 -9.43 15.34
C GLY A 393 -15.62 -9.02 14.68
N ILE A 394 -15.69 -9.00 13.34
CA ILE A 394 -16.94 -8.73 12.60
C ILE A 394 -17.97 -9.83 12.90
N ALA A 395 -17.58 -11.11 12.87
CA ALA A 395 -18.47 -12.22 13.14
C ALA A 395 -19.03 -12.18 14.57
N LEU A 396 -18.19 -11.88 15.57
CA LEU A 396 -18.62 -11.72 16.96
C LEU A 396 -19.54 -10.52 17.16
N MET A 397 -19.31 -9.44 16.42
CA MET A 397 -20.22 -8.29 16.42
C MET A 397 -21.57 -8.62 15.77
N ALA A 398 -21.55 -9.40 14.68
CA ALA A 398 -22.76 -9.88 14.01
C ALA A 398 -23.58 -10.77 14.94
N GLU A 399 -22.94 -11.71 15.63
CA GLU A 399 -23.55 -12.54 16.69
C GLU A 399 -24.18 -11.67 17.78
N ALA A 400 -23.44 -10.69 18.32
CA ALA A 400 -23.93 -9.81 19.38
C ALA A 400 -25.14 -8.97 18.96
N LEU A 401 -25.18 -8.55 17.69
CA LEU A 401 -26.29 -7.76 17.12
C LEU A 401 -27.48 -8.61 16.63
N GLY A 402 -27.34 -9.94 16.57
CA GLY A 402 -28.33 -10.81 15.94
C GLY A 402 -28.47 -10.56 14.43
N LYS A 403 -27.36 -10.29 13.75
CA LYS A 403 -27.30 -9.99 12.31
C LYS A 403 -26.38 -10.97 11.57
N GLU A 404 -26.51 -11.01 10.26
CA GLU A 404 -25.54 -11.67 9.39
C GLU A 404 -24.29 -10.80 9.20
N ILE A 405 -23.13 -11.44 8.99
CA ILE A 405 -21.83 -10.77 8.76
C ILE A 405 -21.88 -9.62 7.73
N PRO A 406 -22.48 -9.78 6.52
CA PRO A 406 -22.54 -8.71 5.54
C PRO A 406 -23.32 -7.47 6.02
N GLU A 407 -24.24 -7.60 6.96
CA GLU A 407 -25.05 -6.49 7.48
C GLU A 407 -24.30 -5.60 8.49
N VAL A 408 -23.23 -6.13 9.10
CA VAL A 408 -22.34 -5.38 10.00
C VAL A 408 -21.37 -4.50 9.19
N GLY A 409 -21.03 -4.96 7.98
CA GLY A 409 -20.09 -4.31 7.07
C GLY A 409 -18.62 -4.57 7.41
N THR A 410 -17.74 -4.11 6.52
CA THR A 410 -16.29 -4.14 6.71
C THR A 410 -15.77 -2.75 7.09
N THR A 411 -14.59 -2.70 7.72
CA THR A 411 -13.89 -1.42 7.91
C THR A 411 -13.21 -0.99 6.62
N THR A 412 -12.94 0.31 6.50
CA THR A 412 -12.31 0.84 5.29
C THR A 412 -10.85 0.36 5.15
N PHE A 413 -10.51 -0.29 4.04
CA PHE A 413 -9.13 -0.60 3.67
C PHE A 413 -8.42 0.65 3.16
N ARG A 414 -7.19 0.92 3.67
CA ARG A 414 -6.41 2.10 3.32
C ARG A 414 -4.99 1.70 2.95
N PRO A 415 -4.37 2.35 1.94
CA PRO A 415 -2.93 2.27 1.77
C PRO A 415 -2.22 2.84 3.02
N PRO A 416 -1.03 2.33 3.38
CA PRO A 416 -0.33 1.25 2.68
C PRO A 416 -0.74 -0.15 3.16
N TYR A 417 -0.73 -1.16 2.28
CA TYR A 417 -1.02 -2.57 2.60
C TYR A 417 -0.14 -3.11 3.74
N THR A 418 1.15 -2.77 3.70
CA THR A 418 2.12 -2.95 4.80
C THR A 418 2.88 -1.65 5.03
N PRO A 419 3.40 -1.38 6.24
CA PRO A 419 4.08 -0.12 6.55
C PRO A 419 5.20 0.23 5.58
N VAL A 420 5.23 1.50 5.16
CA VAL A 420 6.28 2.07 4.31
C VAL A 420 7.15 3.01 5.14
N SER A 421 8.48 2.90 5.00
CA SER A 421 9.40 3.81 5.67
C SER A 421 9.19 5.26 5.18
N ILE A 422 9.11 6.23 6.10
CA ILE A 422 9.05 7.67 5.76
C ILE A 422 10.20 8.08 4.83
N GLY A 423 11.38 7.50 5.01
CA GLY A 423 12.53 7.74 4.14
C GLY A 423 12.27 7.42 2.66
N ALA A 424 11.53 6.33 2.39
CA ALA A 424 11.14 5.95 1.03
C ALA A 424 10.15 6.94 0.41
N LEU A 425 9.20 7.48 1.18
CA LEU A 425 8.24 8.49 0.70
C LEU A 425 8.90 9.83 0.36
N ARG A 426 10.01 10.15 1.01
CA ARG A 426 10.74 11.41 0.84
C ARG A 426 11.87 11.32 -0.20
N GLY A 427 12.37 10.12 -0.52
CA GLY A 427 13.27 9.90 -1.65
C GLY A 427 14.58 10.68 -1.59
N ARG A 428 14.81 11.59 -2.56
CA ARG A 428 16.01 12.45 -2.64
C ARG A 428 15.80 13.91 -2.19
N SER A 429 14.60 14.27 -1.72
CA SER A 429 14.29 15.62 -1.22
C SER A 429 14.83 15.89 0.21
N VAL A 430 16.16 16.03 0.40
CA VAL A 430 16.84 16.30 1.71
C VAL A 430 17.88 17.37 1.51
N GLY A 431 18.16 18.12 2.57
CA GLY A 431 19.23 19.10 2.59
C GLY A 431 19.06 20.06 1.41
N ARG A 432 20.13 20.26 0.64
CA ARG A 432 20.13 21.14 -0.53
C ARG A 432 19.27 20.64 -1.71
N HIS A 433 18.78 19.40 -1.68
CA HIS A 433 17.87 18.85 -2.69
C HIS A 433 16.40 18.86 -2.25
N PHE A 434 16.07 19.38 -1.06
CA PHE A 434 14.68 19.47 -0.60
C PHE A 434 13.83 20.37 -1.50
N ARG A 435 14.43 21.46 -2.00
CA ARG A 435 13.84 22.38 -2.98
C ARG A 435 14.94 22.87 -3.93
N PRO A 436 14.61 23.24 -5.17
CA PRO A 436 15.58 23.84 -6.07
C PRO A 436 16.10 25.17 -5.50
N LEU A 437 17.38 25.44 -5.73
CA LEU A 437 18.04 26.68 -5.35
C LEU A 437 18.42 27.43 -6.63
N ARG A 438 17.85 28.62 -6.83
CA ARG A 438 18.11 29.48 -7.99
C ARG A 438 19.24 30.46 -7.66
N ARG A 439 20.20 30.58 -8.58
CA ARG A 439 21.39 31.43 -8.49
C ARG A 439 21.37 32.47 -9.60
N THR A 440 21.71 33.71 -9.29
CA THR A 440 21.90 34.75 -10.31
C THR A 440 23.23 34.53 -11.03
N PRO A 441 23.46 35.15 -12.21
CA PRO A 441 24.77 35.13 -12.86
C PRO A 441 25.90 35.72 -11.99
N LEU A 442 25.55 36.52 -10.98
CA LEU A 442 26.50 37.13 -10.03
C LEU A 442 26.67 36.30 -8.75
N HIS A 443 26.07 35.11 -8.64
CA HIS A 443 26.05 34.35 -7.39
C HIS A 443 27.45 34.03 -6.86
N GLU A 444 28.35 33.52 -7.70
CA GLU A 444 29.71 33.20 -7.26
C GLU A 444 30.48 34.49 -6.91
N TRP A 445 30.33 35.56 -7.70
CA TRP A 445 30.92 36.86 -7.37
C TRP A 445 30.47 37.36 -6.01
N ASN A 446 29.17 37.23 -5.70
CA ASN A 446 28.64 37.64 -4.40
C ASN A 446 29.27 36.84 -3.26
N LEU A 447 29.43 35.51 -3.41
CA LEU A 447 30.06 34.67 -2.40
C LEU A 447 31.55 35.02 -2.19
N ASP A 448 32.29 35.21 -3.28
CA ASP A 448 33.72 35.55 -3.26
C ASP A 448 34.00 36.91 -2.60
N HIS A 449 33.01 37.81 -2.57
CA HIS A 449 33.11 39.15 -1.99
C HIS A 449 32.38 39.28 -0.65
N ALA A 450 32.27 38.18 0.11
CA ALA A 450 31.67 38.13 1.45
C ALA A 450 30.17 38.50 1.50
N GLY A 451 29.44 38.22 0.40
CA GLY A 451 27.99 38.33 0.35
C GLY A 451 27.34 37.28 1.25
N ILE A 452 26.68 37.74 2.30
CA ILE A 452 25.84 36.90 3.15
C ILE A 452 24.52 36.70 2.43
N MET A 453 24.20 35.46 2.07
CA MET A 453 23.04 35.16 1.23
C MET A 453 21.78 34.94 2.06
N THR A 454 20.63 35.31 1.49
CA THR A 454 19.29 35.04 2.03
C THR A 454 18.38 34.43 0.95
N GLU A 455 17.32 33.79 1.40
CA GLU A 455 16.32 33.15 0.55
C GLU A 455 15.16 34.09 0.23
N ALA A 456 15.05 34.49 -1.04
CA ALA A 456 13.89 35.18 -1.57
C ALA A 456 13.07 34.18 -2.41
N GLY A 457 12.18 33.42 -1.76
CA GLY A 457 11.52 32.28 -2.38
C GLY A 457 12.54 31.18 -2.71
N LEU A 458 12.69 30.85 -3.99
CA LEU A 458 13.70 29.88 -4.46
C LEU A 458 15.06 30.52 -4.77
N TRP A 459 15.15 31.85 -4.79
CA TRP A 459 16.40 32.56 -5.13
C TRP A 459 17.30 32.74 -3.91
N GLN A 460 18.60 32.51 -4.11
CA GLN A 460 19.64 33.01 -3.22
C GLN A 460 20.04 34.42 -3.65
N ARG A 461 19.82 35.39 -2.77
CA ARG A 461 20.17 36.80 -3.00
C ARG A 461 21.16 37.28 -1.95
N PRO A 462 22.08 38.20 -2.28
CA PRO A 462 22.86 38.89 -1.27
C PRO A 462 21.90 39.63 -0.33
N TRP A 463 22.02 39.35 0.96
CA TRP A 463 21.32 40.07 2.00
C TRP A 463 22.09 41.33 2.38
N TYR A 464 23.40 41.19 2.58
CA TYR A 464 24.36 42.26 2.85
C TYR A 464 25.78 41.74 2.62
N PHE A 465 26.75 42.63 2.55
CA PHE A 465 28.17 42.34 2.39
C PHE A 465 28.92 42.87 3.62
N ALA A 466 29.22 41.97 4.56
CA ALA A 466 29.92 42.32 5.80
C ALA A 466 31.39 42.65 5.53
N ARG A 467 31.95 43.63 6.25
CA ARG A 467 33.40 43.85 6.32
C ARG A 467 33.90 43.43 7.68
N ASP A 468 35.02 42.71 7.70
CA ASP A 468 35.68 42.23 8.92
C ASP A 468 34.70 41.56 9.90
N SER A 469 34.47 42.15 11.07
CA SER A 469 33.57 41.65 12.12
C SER A 469 32.26 42.42 12.22
N GLU A 470 31.85 43.13 11.17
CA GLU A 470 30.58 43.87 11.15
C GLU A 470 29.38 42.94 11.38
N THR A 471 28.45 43.42 12.21
CA THR A 471 27.12 42.81 12.31
C THR A 471 26.26 43.20 11.11
N LEU A 472 25.10 42.55 10.96
CA LEU A 472 24.08 42.96 9.98
C LEU A 472 23.74 44.45 10.10
N THR A 473 23.63 44.97 11.33
CA THR A 473 23.29 46.37 11.56
C THR A 473 24.40 47.31 11.11
N ASP A 474 25.65 47.00 11.42
CA ASP A 474 26.80 47.83 11.02
C ASP A 474 26.92 47.86 9.49
N ALA A 475 26.84 46.70 8.85
CA ALA A 475 26.91 46.56 7.40
C ALA A 475 25.77 47.31 6.71
N TYR A 476 24.53 47.14 7.17
CA TYR A 476 23.36 47.84 6.61
C TYR A 476 23.48 49.37 6.69
N VAL A 477 23.92 49.91 7.83
CA VAL A 477 24.12 51.36 8.02
C VAL A 477 25.20 51.86 7.06
N ARG A 478 26.35 51.19 7.01
CA ARG A 478 27.46 51.56 6.11
C ARG A 478 27.05 51.50 4.64
N GLU A 479 26.41 50.41 4.20
CA GLU A 479 25.95 50.23 2.81
C GLU A 479 24.94 51.30 2.41
N THR A 480 23.99 51.62 3.30
CA THR A 480 22.98 52.66 3.08
C THR A 480 23.64 54.04 2.99
N GLU A 481 24.54 54.38 3.91
CA GLU A 481 25.26 55.65 3.88
C GLU A 481 26.10 55.78 2.61
N THR A 482 26.86 54.74 2.26
CA THR A 482 27.71 54.70 1.05
C THR A 482 26.88 54.93 -0.20
N THR A 483 25.75 54.22 -0.32
CA THR A 483 24.85 54.34 -1.48
C THR A 483 24.29 55.76 -1.60
N ARG A 484 23.91 56.41 -0.49
CA ARG A 484 23.35 57.78 -0.49
C ARG A 484 24.39 58.87 -0.73
N ARG A 485 25.62 58.68 -0.26
CA ARG A 485 26.70 59.66 -0.41
C ARG A 485 27.47 59.51 -1.72
N THR A 486 27.48 58.30 -2.28
CA THR A 486 28.29 57.95 -3.45
C THR A 486 27.49 57.11 -4.45
N VAL A 487 27.73 55.80 -4.52
CA VAL A 487 27.06 54.85 -5.40
C VAL A 487 26.94 53.49 -4.72
N GLY A 488 25.83 52.80 -4.95
CA GLY A 488 25.59 51.42 -4.53
C GLY A 488 25.21 50.56 -5.72
N LEU A 489 25.64 49.29 -5.70
CA LEU A 489 25.28 48.28 -6.70
C LEU A 489 24.46 47.19 -6.00
N CYS A 490 23.35 46.80 -6.61
CA CYS A 490 22.46 45.77 -6.06
C CYS A 490 22.08 44.78 -7.15
N ASP A 491 22.22 43.49 -6.86
CA ASP A 491 21.74 42.42 -7.72
C ASP A 491 20.20 42.32 -7.61
N VAL A 492 19.53 42.85 -8.63
CA VAL A 492 18.08 42.80 -8.84
C VAL A 492 17.68 41.86 -9.97
N THR A 493 18.57 40.97 -10.39
CA THR A 493 18.30 40.00 -11.47
C THR A 493 17.08 39.13 -11.16
N SER A 494 16.81 38.85 -9.88
CA SER A 494 15.73 37.96 -9.42
C SER A 494 14.30 38.49 -9.63
N LEU A 495 14.09 39.78 -9.93
CA LEU A 495 12.75 40.32 -10.20
C LEU A 495 12.07 39.59 -11.36
N GLY A 496 10.75 39.44 -11.34
CA GLY A 496 10.03 38.94 -12.50
C GLY A 496 10.14 39.93 -13.66
N LYS A 497 10.14 39.40 -14.88
CA LYS A 497 10.33 40.13 -16.13
C LYS A 497 9.42 39.49 -17.18
N ILE A 498 8.46 40.23 -17.68
CA ILE A 498 7.40 39.75 -18.59
C ILE A 498 7.35 40.69 -19.79
N ALA A 499 7.35 40.15 -21.01
CA ALA A 499 7.27 40.92 -22.23
C ALA A 499 5.83 40.92 -22.72
N VAL A 500 5.14 42.07 -22.62
CA VAL A 500 3.73 42.19 -23.03
C VAL A 500 3.70 42.79 -24.44
N GLN A 501 3.32 41.99 -25.42
CA GLN A 501 3.44 42.32 -26.85
C GLN A 501 2.12 42.15 -27.59
N GLY A 502 1.81 43.06 -28.50
CA GLY A 502 0.65 43.00 -29.39
C GLY A 502 -0.09 44.33 -29.52
N PRO A 503 -0.93 44.49 -30.55
CA PRO A 503 -1.61 45.76 -30.82
C PRO A 503 -2.53 46.21 -29.67
N ASP A 504 -3.01 45.27 -28.83
CA ASP A 504 -3.88 45.57 -27.70
C ASP A 504 -3.14 45.64 -26.35
N ALA A 505 -1.80 45.59 -26.34
CA ALA A 505 -1.00 45.53 -25.11
C ALA A 505 -1.28 46.72 -24.16
N THR A 506 -1.47 47.91 -24.73
CA THR A 506 -1.82 49.12 -23.96
C THR A 506 -3.19 48.99 -23.28
N VAL A 507 -4.18 48.43 -23.99
CA VAL A 507 -5.53 48.20 -23.45
C VAL A 507 -5.47 47.17 -22.34
N PHE A 508 -4.72 46.08 -22.55
CA PHE A 508 -4.53 45.04 -21.56
C PHE A 508 -3.88 45.58 -20.27
N LEU A 509 -2.77 46.32 -20.38
CA LEU A 509 -2.09 46.89 -19.21
C LEU A 509 -2.97 47.89 -18.43
N ASN A 510 -3.84 48.64 -19.11
CA ASN A 510 -4.82 49.50 -18.45
C ASN A 510 -5.87 48.72 -17.63
N ARG A 511 -6.18 47.48 -18.01
CA ARG A 511 -7.10 46.63 -17.26
C ARG A 511 -6.39 45.90 -16.10
N VAL A 512 -5.11 45.58 -16.29
CA VAL A 512 -4.26 44.87 -15.32
C VAL A 512 -3.81 45.77 -14.16
N TYR A 513 -3.39 47.00 -14.45
CA TYR A 513 -2.90 47.93 -13.45
C TYR A 513 -4.00 48.86 -12.96
N SER A 514 -3.92 49.25 -11.68
CA SER A 514 -4.82 50.25 -11.09
C SER A 514 -4.62 51.66 -11.65
N ASN A 515 -3.46 51.96 -12.23
CA ASN A 515 -3.14 53.22 -12.87
C ASN A 515 -3.02 53.09 -14.40
N ALA A 516 -3.35 54.17 -15.12
CA ALA A 516 -3.38 54.15 -16.58
C ALA A 516 -1.97 54.06 -17.20
N PHE A 517 -1.83 53.28 -18.28
CA PHE A 517 -0.65 53.13 -19.14
C PHE A 517 -0.82 53.77 -20.53
N ALA A 518 -2.04 54.05 -20.99
CA ALA A 518 -2.30 54.59 -22.34
C ALA A 518 -1.50 55.87 -22.71
N LYS A 519 -1.28 56.76 -21.74
CA LYS A 519 -0.54 58.01 -21.94
C LYS A 519 0.96 57.91 -21.60
N LEU A 520 1.50 56.71 -21.36
CA LEU A 520 2.93 56.52 -21.11
C LEU A 520 3.70 56.72 -22.43
N PRO A 521 4.62 57.70 -22.56
CA PRO A 521 5.40 57.86 -23.79
C PRO A 521 6.35 56.66 -24.03
N ILE A 522 6.64 56.37 -25.30
CA ILE A 522 7.67 55.37 -25.68
C ILE A 522 9.03 55.78 -25.09
N GLY A 523 9.80 54.79 -24.62
CA GLY A 523 11.09 55.00 -23.96
C GLY A 523 10.98 55.48 -22.51
N LYS A 524 9.76 55.52 -21.94
CA LYS A 524 9.51 55.83 -20.53
C LYS A 524 9.00 54.61 -19.78
N ALA A 525 9.10 54.68 -18.46
CA ALA A 525 8.62 53.67 -17.54
C ALA A 525 7.62 54.25 -16.54
N ARG A 526 6.76 53.39 -16.01
CA ARG A 526 5.80 53.74 -14.97
C ARG A 526 5.72 52.62 -13.94
N TYR A 527 5.77 52.99 -12.67
CA TYR A 527 5.42 52.10 -11.58
C TYR A 527 3.89 51.91 -11.54
N GLY A 528 3.44 50.68 -11.35
CA GLY A 528 2.05 50.33 -11.25
C GLY A 528 1.79 49.30 -10.16
N ILE A 529 0.55 49.29 -9.68
CA ILE A 529 0.07 48.34 -8.66
C ILE A 529 -1.01 47.47 -9.32
N MET A 530 -0.82 46.17 -9.27
CA MET A 530 -1.79 45.16 -9.70
C MET A 530 -2.67 44.79 -8.50
N LEU A 531 -3.98 44.83 -8.71
CA LEU A 531 -4.96 44.48 -7.69
C LEU A 531 -5.62 43.16 -8.06
N ARG A 532 -6.02 42.40 -7.05
CA ARG A 532 -6.97 41.31 -7.24
C ARG A 532 -8.38 41.88 -7.49
N ASP A 533 -9.30 40.99 -7.85
CA ASP A 533 -10.71 41.34 -8.07
C ASP A 533 -11.39 41.95 -6.82
N ASP A 534 -10.87 41.67 -5.61
CA ASP A 534 -11.36 42.24 -4.33
C ASP A 534 -10.75 43.62 -4.00
N GLY A 535 -9.92 44.17 -4.88
CA GLY A 535 -9.26 45.47 -4.71
C GLY A 535 -8.03 45.46 -3.80
N LEU A 536 -7.61 44.31 -3.29
CA LEU A 536 -6.37 44.20 -2.50
C LEU A 536 -5.14 44.07 -3.41
N VAL A 537 -4.02 44.64 -2.95
CA VAL A 537 -2.74 44.59 -3.67
C VAL A 537 -2.31 43.14 -3.88
N MET A 538 -2.10 42.77 -5.14
CA MET A 538 -1.62 41.45 -5.53
C MET A 538 -0.11 41.46 -5.74
N ASP A 539 0.38 42.41 -6.54
CA ASP A 539 1.79 42.62 -6.83
C ASP A 539 1.99 44.05 -7.37
N ASP A 540 3.24 44.44 -7.59
CA ASP A 540 3.62 45.73 -8.10
C ASP A 540 4.86 45.62 -9.00
N GLY A 541 5.13 46.70 -9.73
CA GLY A 541 6.37 46.76 -10.47
C GLY A 541 6.46 47.94 -11.41
N THR A 542 7.61 48.03 -12.06
CA THR A 542 7.85 49.06 -13.09
C THR A 542 7.68 48.43 -14.46
N THR A 543 6.96 49.11 -15.34
CA THR A 543 6.75 48.67 -16.72
C THR A 543 7.24 49.74 -17.69
N TRP A 544 8.08 49.34 -18.64
CA TRP A 544 8.66 50.19 -19.69
C TRP A 544 7.85 50.04 -20.97
N ARG A 545 7.51 51.15 -21.63
CA ARG A 545 6.93 51.14 -22.98
C ARG A 545 8.06 51.18 -24.00
N LEU A 546 8.27 50.10 -24.73
CA LEU A 546 9.37 49.96 -25.68
C LEU A 546 8.97 50.41 -27.09
N SER A 547 7.71 50.16 -27.47
CA SER A 547 7.13 50.62 -28.74
C SER A 547 5.62 50.86 -28.59
N GLU A 548 4.89 51.07 -29.68
CA GLU A 548 3.43 51.21 -29.63
C GLU A 548 2.73 49.93 -29.16
N ALA A 549 3.34 48.76 -29.42
CA ALA A 549 2.75 47.45 -29.19
C ALA A 549 3.55 46.60 -28.20
N GLU A 550 4.58 47.14 -27.55
CA GLU A 550 5.49 46.34 -26.70
C GLU A 550 5.80 47.04 -25.39
N TYR A 551 5.67 46.26 -24.31
CA TYR A 551 6.01 46.66 -22.96
C TYR A 551 6.89 45.60 -22.30
N PHE A 552 7.78 46.06 -21.43
CA PHE A 552 8.57 45.20 -20.56
C PHE A 552 8.16 45.46 -19.12
N MET A 553 7.45 44.51 -18.53
CA MET A 553 6.94 44.56 -17.16
C MET A 553 7.93 43.92 -16.21
N THR A 554 8.09 44.51 -15.03
CA THR A 554 8.72 43.84 -13.88
C THR A 554 7.68 43.54 -12.80
N THR A 555 7.96 42.52 -12.00
CA THR A 555 7.14 42.09 -10.85
C THR A 555 8.06 41.85 -9.65
N THR A 556 7.50 41.64 -8.47
CA THR A 556 8.32 41.20 -7.33
C THR A 556 8.97 39.83 -7.58
N THR A 557 10.08 39.54 -6.88
CA THR A 557 10.88 38.31 -7.08
C THR A 557 10.06 37.03 -6.86
N ALA A 558 9.20 37.01 -5.84
CA ALA A 558 8.43 35.83 -5.48
C ALA A 558 7.20 35.64 -6.38
N HIS A 559 6.67 36.71 -6.98
CA HIS A 559 5.42 36.70 -7.73
C HIS A 559 5.60 36.66 -9.26
N ALA A 560 6.84 36.53 -9.76
CA ALA A 560 7.11 36.42 -11.20
C ALA A 560 6.24 35.37 -11.93
N ALA A 561 6.21 34.14 -11.42
CA ALA A 561 5.39 33.08 -12.02
C ALA A 561 3.89 33.25 -11.75
N PRO A 562 3.43 33.57 -10.52
CA PRO A 562 2.02 33.89 -10.26
C PRO A 562 1.45 35.00 -11.14
N VAL A 563 2.15 36.12 -11.32
CA VAL A 563 1.69 37.23 -12.17
C VAL A 563 1.60 36.79 -13.63
N MET A 564 2.63 36.11 -14.15
CA MET A 564 2.59 35.57 -15.52
C MET A 564 1.39 34.65 -15.75
N ALA A 565 1.15 33.70 -14.83
CA ALA A 565 0.01 32.80 -14.92
C ALA A 565 -1.34 33.53 -14.85
N TRP A 566 -1.45 34.58 -14.03
CA TRP A 566 -2.64 35.40 -13.94
C TRP A 566 -2.89 36.23 -15.21
N LEU A 567 -1.85 36.81 -15.82
CA LEU A 567 -1.98 37.53 -17.09
C LEU A 567 -2.45 36.59 -18.21
N GLU A 568 -1.89 35.38 -18.27
CA GLU A 568 -2.33 34.32 -19.19
C GLU A 568 -3.79 33.93 -18.93
N GLU A 569 -4.20 33.73 -17.67
CA GLU A 569 -5.58 33.43 -17.32
C GLU A 569 -6.54 34.52 -17.82
N LEU A 570 -6.21 35.80 -17.62
CA LEU A 570 -7.03 36.91 -18.08
C LEU A 570 -7.20 36.90 -19.61
N LEU A 571 -6.12 36.68 -20.36
CA LEU A 571 -6.16 36.63 -21.81
C LEU A 571 -6.90 35.40 -22.33
N GLN A 572 -6.73 34.24 -21.70
CA GLN A 572 -7.34 32.99 -22.16
C GLN A 572 -8.82 32.87 -21.77
N THR A 573 -9.23 33.43 -20.63
CA THR A 573 -10.57 33.18 -20.06
C THR A 573 -11.49 34.39 -20.00
N ARG A 574 -10.95 35.62 -19.95
CA ARG A 574 -11.75 36.85 -19.75
C ARG A 574 -11.73 37.77 -20.96
N TRP A 575 -10.58 37.95 -21.59
CA TRP A 575 -10.37 38.90 -22.69
C TRP A 575 -9.71 38.22 -23.88
N SER A 576 -10.32 37.12 -24.32
CA SER A 576 -9.84 36.27 -25.42
C SER A 576 -9.89 36.94 -26.79
N ASP A 577 -10.49 38.14 -26.88
CA ASP A 577 -10.50 39.00 -28.05
C ASP A 577 -9.26 39.89 -28.17
N LEU A 578 -8.52 40.12 -27.08
CA LEU A 578 -7.33 40.96 -27.09
C LEU A 578 -6.17 40.25 -27.78
N LYS A 579 -5.54 40.93 -28.74
CA LYS A 579 -4.35 40.45 -29.43
C LYS A 579 -3.11 40.83 -28.62
N VAL A 580 -2.87 40.08 -27.55
CA VAL A 580 -1.73 40.25 -26.65
C VAL A 580 -1.09 38.90 -26.37
N HIS A 581 0.24 38.87 -26.33
CA HIS A 581 1.07 37.78 -25.84
C HIS A 581 1.88 38.31 -24.65
N VAL A 582 2.04 37.50 -23.61
CA VAL A 582 2.82 37.83 -22.41
C VAL A 582 4.06 36.96 -22.26
#